data_AF-A0A2V2BY69-F1
#
_entry.id   AF-A0A2V2BY69-F1
#
_cell.length_a   1.000
_cell.length_b   1.000
_cell.length_c   1.000
_cell.angle_alpha   90.00
_cell.angle_beta   90.00
_cell.angle_gamma   90.00
#
_symmetry.space_group_name_H-M   'P 1'
#
loop_
_entity.id
_entity.type
_entity.pdbx_description
1 polymer ?
#
loop_
_entity_poly.entity_id
_entity_poly.type
_entity_poly.pdbx_seq_one_letter_code
_entity_poly.pdbx_strand_id
1 'polypeptide(L)'
;MKTNELVKILAAFFLSAAALCASDYYFGTSSGDYVSSGSWFVDESRTQSASGVPNQYKDTAVFYETSASAYITQYDMYVGNVVFAGSSSIKFGNQLPKPDNYTAYFDAGGKISAQICGDPVAAVFGTSFDTAEGAVGIDITLGGIDVGTQVYGGKTFESYGNASLSFAFSDERITSSAIRVKGDVNVGGGLDMRSSAVLDIGADKISVEGVVNMKLNGNAYSNILFRKATVFEIGGLSATSEKNDFTICNTGGFSSDIVFKNAAGTDFQFIGNICDDGNSLQYKHDGVVNIAMDGAGTQRIFQSMGSASSSYQYNAQQRGTVSSKSGRLFMDNSRIAADYRLAALSLEGGRFGAGHYDSSQAGTAYFKTANFQSGGLAYENFANHNAVETQASDKIIITETFSKAAGSGKISVDFSDRNGNALDLQNYAIADDVSGIESWVEILSAGSLDGFDLESKLGGNIYDANGDFYAIGIENGVAVFRWAESLEEGGYALQVGFAQVPEPAVAAAILGALALGLAARRRVG
;
A
#
# COMPACT_ATOMS: atom_id res chain seq x y z
N MET A 1 4.07 60.85 48.69
CA MET A 1 5.24 61.08 47.80
C MET A 1 6.16 59.87 47.96
N LYS A 2 6.58 59.26 46.84
CA LYS A 2 7.38 58.02 46.67
C LYS A 2 6.61 56.69 46.57
N THR A 3 5.99 56.51 45.41
CA THR A 3 5.70 55.20 44.79
C THR A 3 5.82 55.39 43.28
N ASN A 4 7.02 55.23 42.70
CA ASN A 4 7.17 55.17 41.23
C ASN A 4 8.54 54.73 40.63
N GLU A 5 9.39 53.99 41.35
CA GLU A 5 10.73 53.63 40.80
C GLU A 5 11.11 52.14 40.92
N LEU A 6 10.20 51.25 41.36
CA LEU A 6 10.53 49.82 41.56
C LEU A 6 9.80 48.84 40.63
N VAL A 7 9.00 49.33 39.68
CA VAL A 7 8.28 48.51 38.68
C VAL A 7 8.98 48.52 37.30
N LYS A 8 10.06 49.30 37.11
CA LYS A 8 10.74 49.43 35.81
C LYS A 8 12.02 48.59 35.63
N ILE A 9 12.47 47.84 36.64
CA ILE A 9 13.71 47.03 36.57
C ILE A 9 13.43 45.51 36.57
N LEU A 10 12.18 45.08 36.39
CA LEU A 10 11.83 43.66 36.17
C LEU A 10 11.24 43.37 34.78
N ALA A 11 11.27 44.34 33.86
CA ALA A 11 10.78 44.20 32.49
C ALA A 11 11.90 44.18 31.43
N ALA A 12 13.18 44.15 31.84
CA ALA A 12 14.33 44.25 30.94
C ALA A 12 15.27 43.03 30.95
N PHE A 13 14.91 41.93 31.62
CA PHE A 13 15.72 40.70 31.66
C PHE A 13 15.00 39.43 31.16
N PHE A 14 13.84 39.59 30.51
CA PHE A 14 13.14 38.49 29.80
C PHE A 14 12.88 38.81 28.32
N LEU A 15 13.75 39.60 27.68
CA LEU A 15 13.70 39.90 26.23
C LEU A 15 14.93 39.41 25.46
N SER A 16 15.62 38.39 25.96
CA SER A 16 16.69 37.69 25.22
C SER A 16 16.52 36.17 25.16
N ALA A 17 15.30 35.68 25.35
CA ALA A 17 14.90 34.48 24.62
C ALA A 17 14.41 35.00 23.27
N ALA A 18 15.31 35.05 22.28
CA ALA A 18 14.90 35.14 20.90
C ALA A 18 13.75 34.15 20.71
N ALA A 19 12.57 34.65 20.37
CA ALA A 19 11.61 33.84 19.65
C ALA A 19 12.40 33.29 18.47
N LEU A 20 12.78 32.02 18.54
CA LEU A 20 13.51 31.31 17.50
C LEU A 20 12.52 31.17 16.33
N CYS A 21 12.36 32.24 15.54
CA CYS A 21 11.58 32.20 14.32
C CYS A 21 12.16 31.11 13.42
N ALA A 22 11.29 30.27 12.83
CA ALA A 22 11.66 29.45 11.69
C ALA A 22 12.31 30.36 10.64
N SER A 23 13.45 29.95 10.11
CA SER A 23 14.20 30.73 9.12
C SER A 23 14.32 29.90 7.85
N ASP A 24 13.93 30.48 6.72
CA ASP A 24 14.12 29.88 5.41
C ASP A 24 15.55 30.18 4.92
N TYR A 25 16.29 29.13 4.58
CA TYR A 25 17.64 29.20 4.03
C TYR A 25 17.60 28.75 2.58
N TYR A 26 18.00 29.64 1.68
CA TYR A 26 17.99 29.41 0.24
C TYR A 26 19.35 28.93 -0.24
N PHE A 27 19.40 27.76 -0.87
CA PHE A 27 20.65 27.22 -1.39
C PHE A 27 21.11 28.01 -2.62
N GLY A 28 22.43 28.20 -2.74
CA GLY A 28 23.04 28.88 -3.88
C GLY A 28 22.79 28.20 -5.23
N THR A 29 23.25 28.87 -6.29
CA THR A 29 23.16 28.36 -7.68
C THR A 29 24.36 27.50 -8.09
N SER A 30 25.40 27.43 -7.25
CA SER A 30 26.57 26.57 -7.43
C SER A 30 26.55 25.45 -6.39
N SER A 31 26.94 24.24 -6.80
CA SER A 31 27.08 23.11 -5.86
C SER A 31 28.10 23.42 -4.77
N GLY A 32 27.86 22.91 -3.57
CA GLY A 32 28.72 23.15 -2.41
C GLY A 32 28.30 22.33 -1.21
N ASP A 33 29.08 22.43 -0.13
CA ASP A 33 28.82 21.64 1.07
C ASP A 33 27.60 22.18 1.81
N TYR A 34 26.70 21.29 2.20
CA TYR A 34 25.49 21.65 2.94
C TYR A 34 25.83 22.38 4.25
N VAL A 35 26.93 22.00 4.89
CA VAL A 35 27.36 22.55 6.19
C VAL A 35 28.19 23.83 6.08
N SER A 36 28.40 24.33 4.86
CA SER A 36 29.08 25.60 4.62
C SER A 36 28.06 26.75 4.61
N SER A 37 28.19 27.72 5.52
CA SER A 37 27.35 28.92 5.51
C SER A 37 27.45 29.72 4.22
N GLY A 38 28.58 29.61 3.50
CA GLY A 38 28.78 30.25 2.20
C GLY A 38 27.91 29.67 1.07
N SER A 39 27.27 28.52 1.29
CA SER A 39 26.35 27.89 0.35
C SER A 39 24.90 28.33 0.51
N TRP A 40 24.59 29.11 1.56
CA TRP A 40 23.22 29.50 1.92
C TRP A 40 23.01 31.01 1.95
N PHE A 41 21.75 31.39 1.71
CA PHE A 41 21.26 32.76 1.73
C PHE A 41 20.01 32.84 2.60
N VAL A 42 19.72 34.01 3.18
CA VAL A 42 18.53 34.22 4.03
C VAL A 42 17.37 34.87 3.28
N ASP A 43 17.54 35.10 1.97
CA ASP A 43 16.55 35.69 1.07
C ASP A 43 16.45 34.89 -0.24
N GLU A 44 15.25 34.82 -0.81
CA GLU A 44 14.96 34.09 -2.04
C GLU A 44 15.79 34.60 -3.24
N SER A 45 16.07 35.91 -3.29
CA SER A 45 16.89 36.53 -4.33
C SER A 45 18.40 36.26 -4.19
N ARG A 46 18.84 35.59 -3.12
CA ARG A 46 20.25 35.25 -2.84
C ARG A 46 21.18 36.45 -2.83
N THR A 47 20.70 37.57 -2.29
CA THR A 47 21.47 38.80 -2.18
C THR A 47 22.18 38.92 -0.83
N GLN A 48 21.70 38.20 0.19
CA GLN A 48 22.21 38.21 1.54
C GLN A 48 22.67 36.80 1.94
N SER A 49 23.99 36.61 1.99
CA SER A 49 24.58 35.37 2.50
C SER A 49 24.13 35.10 3.93
N ALA A 50 23.86 33.83 4.23
CA ALA A 50 23.53 33.39 5.57
C ALA A 50 24.78 33.40 6.47
N SER A 51 24.58 33.74 7.74
CA SER A 51 25.61 33.60 8.78
C SER A 51 25.73 32.18 9.33
N GLY A 52 24.82 31.29 8.92
CA GLY A 52 24.73 29.89 9.39
C GLY A 52 24.16 28.99 8.31
N VAL A 53 23.76 27.78 8.71
CA VAL A 53 23.20 26.73 7.85
C VAL A 53 21.87 26.23 8.43
N PRO A 54 20.97 25.66 7.61
CA PRO A 54 19.72 25.08 8.09
C PRO A 54 20.01 23.75 8.81
N ASN A 55 20.38 23.83 10.10
CA ASN A 55 20.76 22.66 10.91
C ASN A 55 19.89 22.45 12.17
N GLN A 56 18.77 23.18 12.28
CA GLN A 56 17.83 23.07 13.39
C GLN A 56 16.47 22.58 12.89
N TYR A 57 15.72 21.86 13.74
CA TYR A 57 14.39 21.32 13.41
C TYR A 57 13.30 22.37 13.11
N LYS A 58 13.60 23.66 13.27
CA LYS A 58 12.72 24.76 12.89
C LYS A 58 13.12 25.43 11.57
N ASP A 59 14.29 25.10 11.04
CA ASP A 59 14.83 25.73 9.83
C ASP A 59 14.24 25.03 8.59
N THR A 60 14.10 25.79 7.52
CA THR A 60 13.69 25.25 6.21
C THR A 60 14.84 25.42 5.23
N ALA A 61 15.32 24.32 4.63
CA ALA A 61 16.24 24.35 3.52
C ALA A 61 15.47 24.44 2.20
N VAL A 62 15.68 25.51 1.43
CA VAL A 62 14.94 25.80 0.18
C VAL A 62 15.89 25.75 -1.02
N PHE A 63 15.55 24.91 -1.99
CA PHE A 63 16.22 24.80 -3.28
C PHE A 63 15.29 25.32 -4.38
N TYR A 64 15.21 26.65 -4.51
CA TYR A 64 14.32 27.33 -5.46
C TYR A 64 15.06 27.75 -6.73
N GLU A 65 14.62 27.39 -7.95
CA GLU A 65 15.29 27.81 -9.21
C GLU A 65 16.81 27.59 -9.21
N THR A 66 17.25 26.46 -8.65
CA THR A 66 18.65 26.02 -8.65
C THR A 66 18.75 24.60 -9.18
N SER A 67 19.86 24.30 -9.85
CA SER A 67 20.25 22.95 -10.27
C SER A 67 21.45 22.40 -9.49
N ALA A 68 21.83 23.08 -8.42
CA ALA A 68 23.01 22.76 -7.63
C ALA A 68 22.82 21.48 -6.79
N SER A 69 23.95 20.88 -6.43
CA SER A 69 24.03 19.78 -5.46
C SER A 69 24.53 20.32 -4.11
N ALA A 70 23.81 20.01 -3.03
CA ALA A 70 24.30 20.19 -1.66
C ALA A 70 24.96 18.89 -1.20
N TYR A 71 26.25 18.95 -0.88
CA TYR A 71 27.00 17.77 -0.43
C TYR A 71 26.91 17.60 1.09
N ILE A 72 26.53 16.39 1.53
CA ILE A 72 26.54 15.97 2.92
C ILE A 72 27.89 15.30 3.18
N THR A 73 28.79 16.06 3.81
CA THR A 73 30.17 15.67 4.12
C THR A 73 30.36 15.24 5.58
N GLN A 74 29.28 15.13 6.35
CA GLN A 74 29.28 14.68 7.76
C GLN A 74 28.21 13.61 7.99
N TYR A 75 28.34 12.84 9.08
CA TYR A 75 27.43 11.72 9.35
C TYR A 75 26.06 12.13 9.83
N ASP A 76 25.95 13.19 10.63
CA ASP A 76 24.68 13.55 11.24
C ASP A 76 24.21 14.90 10.69
N MET A 77 23.01 14.90 10.13
CA MET A 77 22.37 16.09 9.58
C MET A 77 20.95 16.21 10.09
N TYR A 78 20.59 17.41 10.57
CA TYR A 78 19.28 17.69 11.15
C TYR A 78 18.69 18.93 10.50
N VAL A 79 17.43 18.91 10.08
CA VAL A 79 16.74 20.08 9.51
C VAL A 79 15.25 20.02 9.87
N GLY A 80 14.55 21.15 9.83
CA GLY A 80 13.10 21.16 9.96
C GLY A 80 12.46 20.65 8.68
N ASN A 81 12.47 21.45 7.63
CA ASN A 81 11.87 21.10 6.34
C ASN A 81 12.89 21.18 5.21
N VAL A 82 12.65 20.44 4.13
CA VAL A 82 13.39 20.60 2.88
C VAL A 82 12.39 20.84 1.76
N VAL A 83 12.57 21.94 1.02
CA VAL A 83 11.71 22.32 -0.10
C VAL A 83 12.54 22.37 -1.37
N PHE A 84 12.18 21.54 -2.34
CA PHE A 84 12.68 21.58 -3.70
C PHE A 84 11.65 22.28 -4.59
N ALA A 85 12.06 23.38 -5.21
CA ALA A 85 11.32 24.13 -6.22
C ALA A 85 12.27 24.48 -7.39
N GLY A 86 13.10 23.51 -7.73
CA GLY A 86 14.12 23.53 -8.78
C GLY A 86 14.74 22.13 -8.89
N SER A 87 15.34 21.81 -10.04
CA SER A 87 15.93 20.49 -10.31
C SER A 87 17.29 20.30 -9.65
N SER A 88 17.30 20.08 -8.34
CA SER A 88 18.48 20.09 -7.47
C SER A 88 18.58 18.83 -6.61
N SER A 89 19.69 18.70 -5.87
CA SER A 89 19.95 17.47 -5.12
C SER A 89 20.65 17.69 -3.79
N ILE A 90 20.42 16.77 -2.86
CA ILE A 90 21.21 16.56 -1.65
C ILE A 90 21.94 15.24 -1.84
N LYS A 91 23.27 15.24 -1.73
CA LYS A 91 24.10 14.08 -2.03
C LYS A 91 25.03 13.73 -0.87
N PHE A 92 25.01 12.49 -0.43
CA PHE A 92 25.99 11.97 0.52
C PHE A 92 27.33 11.72 -0.20
N GLY A 93 28.42 12.23 0.36
CA GLY A 93 29.77 12.08 -0.19
C GLY A 93 30.49 13.42 -0.38
N ASN A 94 31.47 13.47 -1.29
CA ASN A 94 32.36 14.60 -1.58
C ASN A 94 33.45 14.88 -0.52
N GLN A 95 33.48 14.11 0.60
CA GLN A 95 34.49 14.06 1.68
C GLN A 95 33.91 13.47 2.99
N LEU A 96 32.98 12.52 2.91
CA LEU A 96 32.51 11.80 4.09
C LEU A 96 33.71 11.04 4.69
N PRO A 97 34.06 11.23 5.98
CA PRO A 97 35.24 10.61 6.58
C PRO A 97 35.25 9.09 6.37
N LYS A 98 36.43 8.46 6.48
CA LYS A 98 36.63 7.05 6.10
C LYS A 98 36.71 6.08 7.30
N PRO A 99 35.61 5.78 8.01
CA PRO A 99 35.44 4.58 8.80
C PRO A 99 34.64 3.53 8.00
N ASP A 100 35.14 2.30 8.00
CA ASP A 100 34.39 1.15 7.52
C ASP A 100 33.09 0.97 8.33
N ASN A 101 31.98 0.67 7.66
CA ASN A 101 30.69 0.26 8.26
C ASN A 101 29.98 1.31 9.15
N TYR A 102 30.08 2.61 8.84
CA TYR A 102 29.28 3.63 9.53
C TYR A 102 27.97 3.93 8.80
N THR A 103 26.99 4.48 9.52
CA THR A 103 25.71 4.93 8.96
C THR A 103 25.64 6.46 8.98
N ALA A 104 25.37 7.08 7.84
CA ALA A 104 25.03 8.50 7.75
C ALA A 104 23.53 8.69 8.01
N TYR A 105 23.23 9.61 8.91
CA TYR A 105 21.90 9.98 9.37
C TYR A 105 21.48 11.34 8.80
N PHE A 106 20.31 11.37 8.19
CA PHE A 106 19.66 12.63 7.78
C PHE A 106 18.25 12.68 8.37
N ASP A 107 18.04 13.58 9.33
CA ASP A 107 16.76 13.76 10.01
C ASP A 107 16.13 15.09 9.62
N ALA A 108 15.05 15.03 8.85
CA ALA A 108 14.15 16.14 8.64
C ALA A 108 12.95 15.98 9.58
N GLY A 109 12.93 16.74 10.68
CA GLY A 109 11.88 16.65 11.70
C GLY A 109 10.48 17.01 11.17
N GLY A 110 10.44 17.79 10.09
CA GLY A 110 9.26 18.14 9.30
C GLY A 110 9.24 17.43 7.94
N LYS A 111 8.82 18.11 6.89
CA LYS A 111 8.57 17.48 5.58
C LYS A 111 9.70 17.69 4.58
N ILE A 112 9.84 16.72 3.67
CA ILE A 112 10.50 16.93 2.37
C ILE A 112 9.43 17.16 1.32
N SER A 113 9.55 18.26 0.57
CA SER A 113 8.57 18.64 -0.44
C SER A 113 9.24 18.91 -1.79
N ALA A 114 8.84 18.20 -2.84
CA ALA A 114 9.09 18.59 -4.23
C ALA A 114 7.86 19.35 -4.75
N GLN A 115 7.94 20.67 -4.81
CA GLN A 115 6.81 21.55 -5.10
C GLN A 115 6.76 21.93 -6.58
N ILE A 116 5.56 22.15 -7.11
CA ILE A 116 5.36 22.53 -8.51
C ILE A 116 5.86 23.97 -8.71
N CYS A 117 6.61 24.23 -9.77
CA CYS A 117 6.95 25.59 -10.21
C CYS A 117 6.82 25.73 -11.74
N GLY A 118 7.28 26.86 -12.28
CA GLY A 118 7.22 27.13 -13.72
C GLY A 118 7.98 26.11 -14.57
N ASP A 119 9.12 25.64 -14.05
CA ASP A 119 9.98 24.64 -14.66
C ASP A 119 9.79 23.26 -14.02
N PRO A 120 10.22 22.16 -14.68
CA PRO A 120 10.27 20.85 -14.05
C PRO A 120 11.14 20.83 -12.79
N VAL A 121 10.64 20.17 -11.75
CA VAL A 121 11.35 19.93 -10.49
C VAL A 121 11.74 18.48 -10.40
N ALA A 122 13.04 18.20 -10.48
CA ALA A 122 13.63 16.90 -10.18
C ALA A 122 14.46 17.00 -8.88
N ALA A 123 13.83 16.68 -7.75
CA ALA A 123 14.48 16.62 -6.45
C ALA A 123 15.16 15.27 -6.26
N VAL A 124 16.44 15.27 -5.85
CA VAL A 124 17.18 14.00 -5.68
C VAL A 124 17.90 13.96 -4.33
N PHE A 125 17.66 12.92 -3.57
CA PHE A 125 18.59 12.42 -2.55
C PHE A 125 19.44 11.33 -3.19
N GLY A 126 20.76 11.44 -3.12
CA GLY A 126 21.64 10.46 -3.76
C GLY A 126 23.04 10.46 -3.19
N THR A 127 23.99 9.99 -3.99
CA THR A 127 25.40 9.89 -3.61
C THR A 127 26.28 10.70 -4.56
N SER A 128 27.45 11.11 -4.07
CA SER A 128 28.52 11.75 -4.84
C SER A 128 29.87 11.27 -4.33
N PHE A 129 30.03 9.95 -4.19
CA PHE A 129 31.22 9.40 -3.58
C PHE A 129 32.43 9.42 -4.52
N ASP A 130 33.57 9.89 -4.04
CA ASP A 130 34.87 9.88 -4.72
C ASP A 130 35.66 8.58 -4.47
N THR A 131 36.90 8.50 -4.98
CA THR A 131 37.75 7.31 -4.87
C THR A 131 38.37 7.11 -3.49
N ALA A 132 38.32 8.13 -2.62
CA ALA A 132 38.85 8.08 -1.27
C ALA A 132 37.80 7.61 -0.25
N GLU A 133 36.51 7.68 -0.57
CA GLU A 133 35.40 7.30 0.32
C GLU A 133 35.15 5.78 0.35
N GLY A 134 34.74 5.29 1.53
CA GLY A 134 34.46 3.87 1.79
C GLY A 134 32.98 3.50 1.66
N ALA A 135 32.63 2.28 2.07
CA ALA A 135 31.25 1.82 2.11
C ALA A 135 30.48 2.43 3.30
N VAL A 136 29.21 2.79 3.11
CA VAL A 136 28.40 3.50 4.12
C VAL A 136 26.93 3.06 4.09
N GLY A 137 26.30 3.00 5.27
CA GLY A 137 24.85 2.89 5.39
C GLY A 137 24.19 4.28 5.36
N ILE A 138 22.96 4.38 4.87
CA ILE A 138 22.16 5.61 4.90
C ILE A 138 20.88 5.35 5.68
N ASP A 139 20.59 6.23 6.63
CA ASP A 139 19.35 6.22 7.40
C ASP A 139 18.73 7.63 7.40
N ILE A 140 17.53 7.72 6.83
CA ILE A 140 16.80 8.98 6.68
C ILE A 140 15.54 8.92 7.53
N THR A 141 15.31 9.93 8.36
CA THR A 141 14.07 10.08 9.15
C THR A 141 13.35 11.36 8.75
N LEU A 142 12.07 11.25 8.38
CA LEU A 142 11.25 12.32 7.84
C LEU A 142 9.94 12.44 8.63
N GLY A 143 9.47 13.67 8.85
CA GLY A 143 8.11 13.92 9.32
C GLY A 143 7.03 13.67 8.26
N GLY A 144 7.35 13.81 6.98
CA GLY A 144 6.44 13.52 5.86
C GLY A 144 7.08 13.74 4.49
N ILE A 145 6.45 13.25 3.43
CA ILE A 145 6.88 13.47 2.04
C ILE A 145 5.73 14.06 1.24
N ASP A 146 5.99 15.13 0.48
CA ASP A 146 5.02 15.77 -0.40
C ASP A 146 5.63 15.94 -1.80
N VAL A 147 5.06 15.31 -2.83
CA VAL A 147 5.54 15.41 -4.22
C VAL A 147 4.42 15.97 -5.08
N GLY A 148 4.60 17.17 -5.63
CA GLY A 148 3.61 17.80 -6.51
C GLY A 148 2.27 18.10 -5.85
N THR A 149 2.25 18.31 -4.52
CA THR A 149 1.04 18.54 -3.71
C THR A 149 0.68 20.01 -3.55
N GLN A 150 1.57 20.91 -3.97
CA GLN A 150 1.37 22.36 -3.92
C GLN A 150 2.30 23.08 -4.89
N VAL A 151 1.90 24.29 -5.28
CA VAL A 151 2.74 25.22 -6.04
C VAL A 151 3.64 26.01 -5.09
N TYR A 152 4.91 26.15 -5.46
CA TYR A 152 5.90 26.86 -4.65
C TYR A 152 5.46 28.28 -4.30
N GLY A 153 5.43 28.59 -3.00
CA GLY A 153 5.04 29.89 -2.47
C GLY A 153 3.62 30.36 -2.82
N GLY A 154 2.75 29.48 -3.35
CA GLY A 154 1.45 29.86 -3.89
C GLY A 154 1.53 30.78 -5.11
N LYS A 155 2.66 30.77 -5.83
CA LYS A 155 2.87 31.60 -7.02
C LYS A 155 2.00 31.13 -8.19
N THR A 156 1.86 32.00 -9.19
CA THR A 156 1.28 31.65 -10.49
C THR A 156 2.38 31.65 -11.54
N PHE A 157 2.36 30.67 -12.43
CA PHE A 157 3.30 30.55 -13.55
C PHE A 157 2.54 30.49 -14.88
N GLU A 158 3.21 30.85 -15.99
CA GLU A 158 2.62 30.77 -17.34
C GLU A 158 2.35 29.32 -17.76
N SER A 159 3.19 28.40 -17.28
CA SER A 159 3.02 26.95 -17.39
C SER A 159 3.55 26.28 -16.13
N TYR A 160 3.15 25.04 -15.88
CA TYR A 160 3.56 24.29 -14.70
C TYR A 160 4.39 23.06 -15.11
N GLY A 161 5.57 22.93 -14.53
CA GLY A 161 6.42 21.76 -14.70
C GLY A 161 5.91 20.54 -13.94
N ASN A 162 6.49 19.38 -14.24
CA ASN A 162 6.28 18.17 -13.46
C ASN A 162 7.10 18.21 -12.17
N ALA A 163 6.69 17.46 -11.15
CA ALA A 163 7.42 17.33 -9.89
C ALA A 163 7.83 15.88 -9.65
N SER A 164 9.11 15.65 -9.35
CA SER A 164 9.60 14.35 -8.89
C SER A 164 10.51 14.48 -7.69
N LEU A 165 10.47 13.45 -6.84
CA LEU A 165 11.41 13.22 -5.76
C LEU A 165 12.00 11.83 -5.92
N SER A 166 13.33 11.73 -5.93
CA SER A 166 14.03 10.46 -6.09
C SER A 166 14.98 10.21 -4.92
N PHE A 167 14.90 9.03 -4.32
CA PHE A 167 15.93 8.48 -3.44
C PHE A 167 16.80 7.54 -4.26
N ALA A 168 17.98 7.97 -4.69
CA ALA A 168 18.85 7.27 -5.64
C ALA A 168 20.04 6.62 -4.92
N PHE A 169 19.80 5.55 -4.16
CA PHE A 169 20.82 4.79 -3.41
C PHE A 169 21.13 3.42 -4.05
N SER A 170 21.50 3.47 -5.32
CA SER A 170 21.92 2.28 -6.11
C SER A 170 23.43 2.14 -6.26
N ASP A 171 24.23 3.05 -5.69
CA ASP A 171 25.69 2.94 -5.66
C ASP A 171 26.11 1.70 -4.82
N GLU A 172 27.05 0.90 -5.34
CA GLU A 172 27.51 -0.33 -4.69
C GLU A 172 28.19 -0.11 -3.33
N ARG A 173 28.65 1.12 -3.07
CA ARG A 173 29.22 1.51 -1.77
C ARG A 173 28.15 1.72 -0.70
N ILE A 174 26.87 1.77 -1.07
CA ILE A 174 25.78 1.80 -0.09
C ILE A 174 25.55 0.40 0.45
N THR A 175 25.91 0.19 1.72
CA THR A 175 25.76 -1.11 2.39
C THR A 175 24.33 -1.38 2.85
N SER A 176 23.57 -0.31 3.09
CA SER A 176 22.15 -0.34 3.46
C SER A 176 21.54 1.05 3.29
N SER A 177 20.27 1.14 2.94
CA SER A 177 19.52 2.38 2.79
C SER A 177 18.11 2.25 3.35
N ALA A 178 17.84 2.96 4.43
CA ALA A 178 16.56 2.95 5.13
C ALA A 178 15.96 4.37 5.21
N ILE A 179 14.67 4.49 4.92
CA ILE A 179 13.91 5.74 5.04
C ILE A 179 12.72 5.50 5.98
N ARG A 180 12.57 6.30 7.02
CA ARG A 180 11.43 6.27 7.94
C ARG A 180 10.64 7.56 7.83
N VAL A 181 9.35 7.46 7.55
CA VAL A 181 8.42 8.58 7.44
C VAL A 181 7.40 8.46 8.57
N LYS A 182 7.44 9.39 9.52
CA LYS A 182 6.56 9.39 10.71
C LYS A 182 5.12 9.79 10.38
N GLY A 183 4.93 10.60 9.34
CA GLY A 183 3.62 11.05 8.86
C GLY A 183 3.26 10.43 7.52
N ASP A 184 2.52 11.20 6.73
CA ASP A 184 2.00 10.77 5.44
C ASP A 184 3.01 10.99 4.30
N VAL A 185 2.79 10.23 3.21
CA VAL A 185 3.41 10.47 1.91
C VAL A 185 2.31 10.87 0.93
N ASN A 186 2.42 12.03 0.32
CA ASN A 186 1.43 12.54 -0.63
C ASN A 186 2.08 12.72 -2.00
N VAL A 187 1.46 12.14 -3.05
CA VAL A 187 1.92 12.24 -4.44
C VAL A 187 0.80 12.81 -5.30
N GLY A 188 1.00 14.04 -5.75
CA GLY A 188 0.06 14.85 -6.55
C GLY A 188 -1.09 15.46 -5.75
N GLY A 189 -2.08 16.03 -6.46
CA GLY A 189 -3.26 16.69 -5.89
C GLY A 189 -3.08 18.16 -5.51
N GLY A 190 -2.00 18.80 -5.94
CA GLY A 190 -1.70 20.20 -5.70
C GLY A 190 -2.19 21.18 -6.76
N LEU A 191 -2.66 20.70 -7.91
CA LEU A 191 -2.98 21.55 -9.06
C LEU A 191 -4.10 20.96 -9.92
N ASP A 192 -5.05 21.79 -10.35
CA ASP A 192 -6.12 21.35 -11.28
C ASP A 192 -5.64 21.23 -12.75
N MET A 193 -4.45 21.75 -13.05
CA MET A 193 -3.79 21.68 -14.35
C MET A 193 -2.85 20.47 -14.44
N ARG A 194 -2.58 20.03 -15.67
CA ARG A 194 -1.73 18.86 -15.94
C ARG A 194 -0.30 19.09 -15.45
N SER A 195 0.13 18.35 -14.43
CA SER A 195 1.51 18.30 -13.92
C SER A 195 1.77 16.93 -13.28
N SER A 196 2.65 16.10 -13.84
CA SER A 196 2.86 14.78 -13.24
C SER A 196 3.60 14.85 -11.91
N ALA A 197 3.30 13.91 -11.01
CA ALA A 197 3.97 13.75 -9.73
C ALA A 197 4.60 12.34 -9.63
N VAL A 198 5.90 12.24 -9.32
CA VAL A 198 6.59 10.94 -9.27
C VAL A 198 7.47 10.83 -8.04
N LEU A 199 7.28 9.75 -7.28
CA LEU A 199 8.19 9.35 -6.22
C LEU A 199 9.03 8.14 -6.70
N ASP A 200 10.32 8.33 -6.89
CA ASP A 200 11.26 7.25 -7.21
C ASP A 200 11.95 6.76 -5.95
N ILE A 201 11.88 5.45 -5.71
CA ILE A 201 12.45 4.81 -4.52
C ILE A 201 13.53 3.83 -4.96
N GLY A 202 14.77 4.27 -4.83
CA GLY A 202 15.98 3.46 -4.98
C GLY A 202 16.65 3.25 -3.62
N ALA A 203 15.89 2.78 -2.62
CA ALA A 203 16.37 2.46 -1.28
C ALA A 203 16.00 1.01 -0.93
N ASP A 204 16.71 0.37 -0.01
CA ASP A 204 16.43 -1.02 0.38
C ASP A 204 15.11 -1.12 1.15
N LYS A 205 14.81 -0.12 1.97
CA LYS A 205 13.57 -0.05 2.75
C LYS A 205 13.07 1.37 2.92
N ILE A 206 11.76 1.54 2.78
CA ILE A 206 11.03 2.73 3.21
C ILE A 206 9.83 2.30 4.06
N SER A 207 9.73 2.87 5.26
CA SER A 207 8.62 2.64 6.20
C SER A 207 7.86 3.94 6.42
N VAL A 208 6.57 3.94 6.12
CA VAL A 208 5.64 5.06 6.31
C VAL A 208 4.67 4.67 7.41
N GLU A 209 4.74 5.36 8.55
CA GLU A 209 3.81 5.14 9.67
C GLU A 209 2.40 5.61 9.32
N GLY A 210 2.29 6.70 8.55
CA GLY A 210 1.03 7.25 8.07
C GLY A 210 0.50 6.59 6.79
N VAL A 211 -0.29 7.37 6.05
CA VAL A 211 -0.96 6.95 4.82
C VAL A 211 -0.18 7.44 3.60
N VAL A 212 -0.10 6.61 2.58
CA VAL A 212 0.32 7.02 1.25
C VAL A 212 -0.91 7.45 0.46
N ASN A 213 -1.01 8.74 0.15
CA ASN A 213 -2.11 9.33 -0.62
C ASN A 213 -1.65 9.66 -2.03
N MET A 214 -2.40 9.22 -3.03
CA MET A 214 -2.15 9.55 -4.43
C MET A 214 -3.35 10.29 -5.02
N LYS A 215 -3.08 11.42 -5.67
CA LYS A 215 -4.08 12.27 -6.33
C LYS A 215 -3.50 12.81 -7.63
N LEU A 216 -4.31 12.95 -8.66
CA LEU A 216 -3.82 13.53 -9.93
C LEU A 216 -3.74 15.05 -9.81
N ASN A 217 -2.78 15.63 -10.54
CA ASN A 217 -2.87 17.04 -10.91
C ASN A 217 -3.46 17.16 -12.32
N GLY A 218 -4.63 17.77 -12.42
CA GLY A 218 -5.44 17.72 -13.64
C GLY A 218 -5.64 16.29 -14.13
N ASN A 219 -5.24 16.02 -15.38
CA ASN A 219 -5.29 14.68 -15.99
C ASN A 219 -3.90 14.05 -16.20
N ALA A 220 -2.88 14.50 -15.47
CA ALA A 220 -1.56 13.89 -15.45
C ALA A 220 -1.56 12.62 -14.58
N TYR A 221 -0.46 11.87 -14.61
CA TYR A 221 -0.25 10.69 -13.76
C TYR A 221 0.39 11.05 -12.41
N SER A 222 0.22 10.15 -11.45
CA SER A 222 0.93 10.19 -10.17
C SER A 222 1.45 8.80 -9.84
N ASN A 223 2.76 8.61 -9.80
CA ASN A 223 3.37 7.28 -9.76
C ASN A 223 4.38 7.13 -8.62
N ILE A 224 4.53 5.90 -8.14
CA ILE A 224 5.62 5.47 -7.26
C ILE A 224 6.41 4.40 -8.00
N LEU A 225 7.71 4.60 -8.16
CA LEU A 225 8.56 3.74 -8.97
C LEU A 225 9.70 3.17 -8.14
N PHE A 226 9.79 1.86 -8.01
CA PHE A 226 10.94 1.21 -7.39
C PHE A 226 12.08 1.15 -8.40
N ARG A 227 13.26 1.64 -8.01
CA ARG A 227 14.48 1.69 -8.83
C ARG A 227 15.50 0.60 -8.48
N LYS A 228 15.26 -0.11 -7.38
CA LYS A 228 15.96 -1.33 -6.95
C LYS A 228 14.99 -2.18 -6.11
N ALA A 229 15.40 -3.39 -5.73
CA ALA A 229 14.66 -4.22 -4.77
C ALA A 229 14.36 -3.41 -3.50
N THR A 230 13.09 -3.22 -3.19
CA THR A 230 12.62 -2.33 -2.11
C THR A 230 11.60 -3.03 -1.25
N VAL A 231 11.71 -2.89 0.07
CA VAL A 231 10.62 -3.15 1.02
C VAL A 231 9.90 -1.85 1.33
N PHE A 232 8.63 -1.75 0.92
CA PHE A 232 7.77 -0.58 1.14
C PHE A 232 6.68 -0.89 2.17
N GLU A 233 6.94 -0.53 3.42
CA GLU A 233 5.98 -0.69 4.53
C GLU A 233 5.15 0.57 4.70
N ILE A 234 3.83 0.44 4.75
CA ILE A 234 2.92 1.60 4.77
C ILE A 234 1.72 1.39 5.71
N GLY A 235 1.33 2.43 6.45
CA GLY A 235 0.15 2.42 7.34
C GLY A 235 -1.20 2.44 6.61
N GLY A 236 -1.20 2.67 5.29
CA GLY A 236 -2.36 2.59 4.40
C GLY A 236 -2.04 3.14 3.02
N LEU A 237 -2.79 2.71 2.00
CA LEU A 237 -2.70 3.27 0.64
C LEU A 237 -4.06 3.77 0.19
N SER A 238 -4.09 5.04 -0.24
CA SER A 238 -5.30 5.75 -0.59
C SER A 238 -5.20 6.42 -1.96
N ALA A 239 -6.11 6.05 -2.86
CA ALA A 239 -6.36 6.73 -4.12
C ALA A 239 -7.78 6.39 -4.58
N THR A 240 -8.70 7.35 -4.58
CA THR A 240 -10.14 7.06 -4.77
C THR A 240 -10.74 7.60 -6.07
N SER A 241 -9.94 8.27 -6.91
CA SER A 241 -10.42 8.78 -8.20
C SER A 241 -10.59 7.64 -9.19
N GLU A 242 -11.77 7.54 -9.83
CA GLU A 242 -12.01 6.63 -10.95
C GLU A 242 -11.30 7.07 -12.23
N LYS A 243 -11.06 8.38 -12.37
CA LYS A 243 -10.14 8.94 -13.36
C LYS A 243 -8.75 8.74 -12.79
N ASN A 244 -8.20 7.54 -12.94
CA ASN A 244 -6.91 7.18 -12.37
C ASN A 244 -5.82 7.01 -13.43
N ASP A 245 -4.65 7.52 -13.10
CA ASP A 245 -3.38 7.13 -13.71
C ASP A 245 -2.35 7.07 -12.57
N PHE A 246 -2.60 6.11 -11.68
CA PHE A 246 -1.79 5.82 -10.51
C PHE A 246 -1.10 4.49 -10.72
N THR A 247 0.23 4.48 -10.64
CA THR A 247 1.01 3.26 -10.84
C THR A 247 2.04 3.08 -9.74
N ILE A 248 2.12 1.86 -9.21
CA ILE A 248 3.22 1.40 -8.36
C ILE A 248 3.86 0.19 -9.02
N CYS A 249 5.14 0.28 -9.38
CA CYS A 249 5.83 -0.81 -10.08
C CYS A 249 7.35 -0.77 -9.92
N ASN A 250 8.01 -1.86 -10.31
CA ASN A 250 9.45 -1.87 -10.52
C ASN A 250 9.79 -1.27 -11.89
N THR A 251 10.97 -0.65 -11.98
CA THR A 251 11.52 -0.20 -13.26
C THR A 251 12.60 -1.14 -13.81
N GLY A 252 12.84 -2.28 -13.16
CA GLY A 252 13.90 -3.23 -13.50
C GLY A 252 13.66 -4.64 -12.94
N GLY A 253 14.50 -5.60 -13.37
CA GLY A 253 14.38 -7.03 -13.06
C GLY A 253 14.76 -7.42 -11.62
N PHE A 254 14.08 -6.86 -10.63
CA PHE A 254 14.25 -7.18 -9.21
C PHE A 254 12.90 -7.44 -8.55
N SER A 255 12.93 -7.97 -7.32
CA SER A 255 11.73 -8.22 -6.52
C SER A 255 11.58 -7.13 -5.46
N SER A 256 10.36 -6.61 -5.30
CA SER A 256 10.02 -5.61 -4.29
C SER A 256 8.78 -6.06 -3.52
N ASP A 257 8.63 -5.62 -2.28
CA ASP A 257 7.52 -5.97 -1.40
C ASP A 257 6.77 -4.70 -0.99
N ILE A 258 5.45 -4.69 -1.17
CA ILE A 258 4.55 -3.71 -0.56
C ILE A 258 3.89 -4.38 0.64
N VAL A 259 4.12 -3.83 1.83
CA VAL A 259 3.65 -4.40 3.09
C VAL A 259 2.71 -3.41 3.78
N PHE A 260 1.43 -3.73 3.81
CA PHE A 260 0.41 -2.95 4.49
C PHE A 260 0.43 -3.24 5.99
N LYS A 261 0.62 -2.20 6.80
CA LYS A 261 0.68 -2.21 8.27
C LYS A 261 -0.53 -1.50 8.90
N ASN A 262 -1.65 -1.46 8.16
CA ASN A 262 -2.88 -0.75 8.54
C ASN A 262 -3.30 -1.04 9.98
N ALA A 263 -3.57 0.03 10.74
CA ALA A 263 -4.00 -0.08 12.12
C ALA A 263 -5.41 -0.68 12.24
N ALA A 264 -5.71 -1.31 13.37
CA ALA A 264 -7.05 -1.84 13.64
C ALA A 264 -8.13 -0.73 13.49
N GLY A 265 -9.26 -1.06 12.86
CA GLY A 265 -10.35 -0.11 12.64
C GLY A 265 -10.16 0.85 11.46
N THR A 266 -9.04 0.78 10.74
CA THR A 266 -8.85 1.52 9.48
C THR A 266 -9.34 0.72 8.26
N ASP A 267 -9.84 1.42 7.25
CA ASP A 267 -10.24 0.87 5.95
C ASP A 267 -9.76 1.83 4.85
N PHE A 268 -8.70 1.42 4.14
CA PHE A 268 -8.10 2.21 3.06
C PHE A 268 -8.37 1.59 1.70
N GLN A 269 -8.51 2.44 0.68
CA GLN A 269 -8.87 2.06 -0.67
C GLN A 269 -7.95 2.68 -1.71
N PHE A 270 -7.41 1.84 -2.58
CA PHE A 270 -6.60 2.23 -3.73
C PHE A 270 -7.26 1.76 -5.02
N ILE A 271 -7.59 2.72 -5.90
CA ILE A 271 -8.08 2.50 -7.26
C ILE A 271 -6.98 2.95 -8.21
N GLY A 272 -6.17 2.02 -8.70
CA GLY A 272 -4.99 2.31 -9.53
C GLY A 272 -4.35 1.02 -10.00
N ASN A 273 -3.10 1.04 -10.45
CA ASN A 273 -2.39 -0.14 -10.90
C ASN A 273 -1.18 -0.45 -9.99
N ILE A 274 -1.12 -1.67 -9.46
CA ILE A 274 0.07 -2.25 -8.84
C ILE A 274 0.49 -3.44 -9.70
N CYS A 275 1.63 -3.32 -10.36
CA CYS A 275 2.12 -4.30 -11.31
C CYS A 275 3.64 -4.44 -11.29
N ASP A 276 4.13 -5.50 -11.92
CA ASP A 276 5.54 -5.83 -11.97
C ASP A 276 6.35 -4.79 -12.75
N ASP A 277 5.97 -4.51 -14.00
CA ASP A 277 6.81 -3.84 -15.01
C ASP A 277 6.15 -2.62 -15.67
N GLY A 278 5.25 -1.97 -14.93
CA GLY A 278 4.57 -0.73 -15.34
C GLY A 278 3.38 -0.93 -16.26
N ASN A 279 2.72 0.18 -16.59
CA ASN A 279 1.50 0.17 -17.40
C ASN A 279 1.82 -0.22 -18.84
N SER A 280 1.01 -1.09 -19.45
CA SER A 280 1.21 -1.55 -20.83
C SER A 280 2.59 -2.18 -21.08
N LEU A 281 3.16 -2.82 -20.05
CA LEU A 281 4.49 -3.44 -20.07
C LEU A 281 5.57 -2.41 -20.45
N GLN A 282 5.58 -1.27 -19.76
CA GLN A 282 6.47 -0.16 -20.06
C GLN A 282 7.95 -0.55 -19.91
N TYR A 283 8.29 -1.29 -18.84
CA TYR A 283 9.68 -1.58 -18.49
C TYR A 283 10.18 -2.95 -18.96
N LYS A 284 9.28 -3.92 -19.19
CA LYS A 284 9.57 -5.23 -19.80
C LYS A 284 10.71 -6.00 -19.13
N HIS A 285 10.50 -6.41 -17.88
CA HIS A 285 11.46 -7.22 -17.13
C HIS A 285 10.78 -8.40 -16.42
N ASP A 286 11.58 -9.26 -15.80
CA ASP A 286 11.15 -10.46 -15.08
C ASP A 286 10.99 -10.29 -13.56
N GLY A 287 11.39 -9.13 -13.03
CA GLY A 287 11.15 -8.73 -11.65
C GLY A 287 9.65 -8.74 -11.25
N VAL A 288 9.38 -8.82 -9.96
CA VAL A 288 8.02 -8.95 -9.41
C VAL A 288 7.73 -7.97 -8.28
N VAL A 289 6.47 -7.58 -8.12
CA VAL A 289 5.98 -6.86 -6.95
C VAL A 289 5.11 -7.80 -6.11
N ASN A 290 5.54 -8.07 -4.89
CA ASN A 290 4.74 -8.80 -3.91
C ASN A 290 3.89 -7.83 -3.09
N ILE A 291 2.75 -8.32 -2.62
CA ILE A 291 1.82 -7.58 -1.77
C ILE A 291 1.61 -8.40 -0.50
N ALA A 292 1.74 -7.80 0.66
CA ALA A 292 1.43 -8.42 1.95
C ALA A 292 0.54 -7.53 2.80
N MET A 293 -0.59 -8.06 3.26
CA MET A 293 -1.36 -7.48 4.34
C MET A 293 -0.88 -8.05 5.68
N ASP A 294 -0.21 -7.21 6.46
CA ASP A 294 0.43 -7.55 7.73
C ASP A 294 0.09 -6.53 8.84
N GLY A 295 -1.06 -5.87 8.68
CA GLY A 295 -1.69 -4.99 9.65
C GLY A 295 -2.99 -5.58 10.19
N ALA A 296 -3.58 -4.97 11.21
CA ALA A 296 -4.86 -5.40 11.78
C ALA A 296 -6.08 -4.79 11.08
N GLY A 297 -5.90 -3.73 10.28
CA GLY A 297 -6.96 -3.03 9.55
C GLY A 297 -7.40 -3.72 8.26
N THR A 298 -7.95 -2.91 7.36
CA THR A 298 -8.39 -3.33 6.02
C THR A 298 -7.66 -2.54 4.94
N GLN A 299 -7.17 -3.22 3.90
CA GLN A 299 -6.72 -2.61 2.66
C GLN A 299 -7.54 -3.13 1.48
N ARG A 300 -7.91 -2.24 0.57
CA ARG A 300 -8.63 -2.56 -0.67
C ARG A 300 -7.82 -2.10 -1.87
N ILE A 301 -7.63 -2.99 -2.85
CA ILE A 301 -6.80 -2.75 -4.04
C ILE A 301 -7.63 -3.09 -5.28
N PHE A 302 -8.07 -2.07 -6.00
CA PHE A 302 -8.88 -2.24 -7.19
C PHE A 302 -8.05 -1.84 -8.41
N GLN A 303 -7.57 -2.85 -9.14
CA GLN A 303 -6.70 -2.69 -10.30
C GLN A 303 -7.45 -2.01 -11.44
N SER A 304 -7.05 -0.81 -11.77
CA SER A 304 -7.76 0.03 -12.72
C SER A 304 -6.81 1.02 -13.39
N MET A 305 -7.04 1.29 -14.67
CA MET A 305 -6.37 2.36 -15.41
C MET A 305 -7.39 3.14 -16.24
N GLY A 306 -7.42 4.45 -16.04
CA GLY A 306 -8.27 5.39 -16.78
C GLY A 306 -7.72 5.70 -18.17
N SER A 307 -6.39 5.59 -18.38
CA SER A 307 -5.74 5.87 -19.66
C SER A 307 -5.74 4.69 -20.66
N ALA A 308 -6.35 3.55 -20.32
CA ALA A 308 -6.38 2.42 -21.24
C ALA A 308 -7.30 2.73 -22.44
N SER A 309 -6.82 2.51 -23.66
CA SER A 309 -7.60 2.63 -24.90
C SER A 309 -8.77 1.64 -24.99
N SER A 310 -8.85 0.70 -24.05
CA SER A 310 -9.94 -0.26 -23.87
C SER A 310 -10.53 -0.09 -22.47
N SER A 311 -11.85 0.08 -22.42
CA SER A 311 -12.61 0.04 -21.17
C SER A 311 -12.60 -1.34 -20.50
N TYR A 312 -12.12 -2.39 -21.18
CA TYR A 312 -12.29 -3.78 -20.76
C TYR A 312 -11.05 -4.39 -20.11
N GLN A 313 -9.87 -4.29 -20.75
CA GLN A 313 -8.64 -4.89 -20.24
C GLN A 313 -7.40 -4.07 -20.62
N TYR A 314 -6.37 -4.14 -19.78
CA TYR A 314 -5.05 -3.57 -20.05
C TYR A 314 -3.92 -4.56 -19.74
N ASN A 315 -2.77 -4.35 -20.39
CA ASN A 315 -1.61 -5.21 -20.21
C ASN A 315 -0.80 -4.74 -19.00
N ALA A 316 -0.71 -5.58 -17.97
CA ALA A 316 0.14 -5.35 -16.81
C ALA A 316 0.53 -6.67 -16.14
N GLN A 317 1.83 -6.81 -15.86
CA GLN A 317 2.48 -7.84 -15.05
C GLN A 317 1.88 -8.08 -13.66
N GLN A 318 1.30 -9.23 -13.35
CA GLN A 318 1.14 -9.65 -11.94
C GLN A 318 1.61 -11.10 -11.77
N ARG A 319 2.87 -11.30 -11.39
CA ARG A 319 3.47 -12.63 -11.13
C ARG A 319 3.89 -12.84 -9.68
N GLY A 320 3.94 -11.77 -8.89
CA GLY A 320 4.33 -11.85 -7.48
C GLY A 320 3.34 -12.63 -6.61
N THR A 321 3.57 -12.59 -5.30
CA THR A 321 2.67 -13.19 -4.31
C THR A 321 1.82 -12.12 -3.63
N VAL A 322 0.53 -12.38 -3.49
CA VAL A 322 -0.39 -11.62 -2.65
C VAL A 322 -0.63 -12.42 -1.37
N SER A 323 -0.23 -11.88 -0.22
CA SER A 323 -0.27 -12.57 1.07
C SER A 323 -1.22 -11.87 2.04
N SER A 324 -2.12 -12.63 2.68
CA SER A 324 -2.95 -12.15 3.78
C SER A 324 -2.48 -12.78 5.09
N LYS A 325 -1.62 -12.06 5.82
CA LYS A 325 -0.99 -12.51 7.08
C LYS A 325 -1.79 -12.10 8.31
N SER A 326 -2.40 -10.91 8.25
CA SER A 326 -3.25 -10.35 9.29
C SER A 326 -4.31 -9.43 8.66
N GLY A 327 -5.34 -9.06 9.42
CA GLY A 327 -6.35 -8.09 8.98
C GLY A 327 -7.17 -8.58 7.79
N ARG A 328 -7.59 -7.65 6.93
CA ARG A 328 -8.41 -7.94 5.75
C ARG A 328 -7.78 -7.31 4.50
N LEU A 329 -7.66 -8.09 3.43
CA LEU A 329 -7.21 -7.63 2.12
C LEU A 329 -8.30 -7.91 1.09
N PHE A 330 -8.75 -6.87 0.39
CA PHE A 330 -9.66 -6.99 -0.74
C PHE A 330 -8.97 -6.63 -2.04
N MET A 331 -9.26 -7.38 -3.11
CA MET A 331 -8.68 -7.12 -4.41
C MET A 331 -9.69 -7.27 -5.56
N ASP A 332 -9.54 -6.43 -6.59
CA ASP A 332 -10.04 -6.69 -7.94
C ASP A 332 -8.86 -6.60 -8.91
N ASN A 333 -8.60 -7.63 -9.69
CA ASN A 333 -7.63 -7.58 -10.80
C ASN A 333 -8.22 -8.02 -12.15
N SER A 334 -9.55 -7.99 -12.26
CA SER A 334 -10.32 -8.37 -13.45
C SER A 334 -10.04 -7.52 -14.69
N ARG A 335 -9.52 -6.30 -14.53
CA ARG A 335 -9.16 -5.41 -15.64
C ARG A 335 -7.77 -5.69 -16.23
N ILE A 336 -6.92 -6.48 -15.56
CA ILE A 336 -5.65 -6.93 -16.15
C ILE A 336 -5.97 -7.99 -17.21
N ALA A 337 -5.29 -8.04 -18.36
CA ALA A 337 -5.57 -9.07 -19.35
C ALA A 337 -5.22 -10.48 -18.81
N ALA A 338 -6.01 -11.49 -19.19
CA ALA A 338 -5.98 -12.83 -18.59
C ALA A 338 -4.58 -13.46 -18.56
N ASP A 339 -3.81 -13.33 -19.65
CA ASP A 339 -2.45 -13.88 -19.78
C ASP A 339 -1.44 -13.33 -18.76
N TYR A 340 -1.75 -12.20 -18.11
CA TYR A 340 -0.86 -11.53 -17.16
C TYR A 340 -1.31 -11.67 -15.70
N ARG A 341 -2.43 -12.36 -15.42
CA ARG A 341 -2.92 -12.65 -14.07
C ARG A 341 -2.27 -13.91 -13.51
N LEU A 342 -0.98 -13.81 -13.20
CA LEU A 342 -0.11 -14.94 -12.89
C LEU A 342 0.25 -15.06 -11.39
N ALA A 343 -0.29 -14.18 -10.55
CA ALA A 343 0.06 -14.07 -9.15
C ALA A 343 -0.39 -15.30 -8.33
N ALA A 344 0.32 -15.56 -7.24
CA ALA A 344 -0.09 -16.55 -6.23
C ALA A 344 -0.79 -15.86 -5.05
N LEU A 345 -1.80 -16.51 -4.47
CA LEU A 345 -2.43 -16.09 -3.21
C LEU A 345 -1.91 -16.94 -2.04
N SER A 346 -1.47 -16.30 -0.96
CA SER A 346 -1.07 -16.98 0.29
C SER A 346 -1.95 -16.52 1.46
N LEU A 347 -2.63 -17.45 2.12
CA LEU A 347 -3.46 -17.19 3.31
C LEU A 347 -2.72 -17.68 4.56
N GLU A 348 -2.21 -16.75 5.35
CA GLU A 348 -1.24 -16.98 6.44
C GLU A 348 -1.73 -16.48 7.80
N GLY A 349 -3.03 -16.16 7.93
CA GLY A 349 -3.65 -15.75 9.19
C GLY A 349 -4.69 -14.64 9.04
N GLY A 350 -4.57 -13.82 7.98
CA GLY A 350 -5.54 -12.78 7.64
C GLY A 350 -6.74 -13.32 6.86
N ARG A 351 -7.64 -12.41 6.47
CA ARG A 351 -8.75 -12.72 5.55
C ARG A 351 -8.51 -12.07 4.20
N PHE A 352 -8.88 -12.79 3.14
CA PHE A 352 -8.83 -12.27 1.77
C PHE A 352 -10.23 -12.28 1.15
N GLY A 353 -10.57 -11.23 0.42
CA GLY A 353 -11.82 -11.14 -0.34
C GLY A 353 -11.60 -10.60 -1.74
N ALA A 354 -12.47 -10.97 -2.67
CA ALA A 354 -12.68 -10.17 -3.87
C ALA A 354 -13.64 -9.02 -3.55
N GLY A 355 -13.65 -7.99 -4.38
CA GLY A 355 -14.62 -6.89 -4.28
C GLY A 355 -14.36 -5.84 -5.34
N HIS A 356 -15.32 -4.95 -5.59
CA HIS A 356 -15.17 -3.88 -6.58
C HIS A 356 -15.22 -2.51 -5.90
N TYR A 357 -14.60 -1.48 -6.51
CA TYR A 357 -14.61 -0.13 -5.94
C TYR A 357 -16.00 0.51 -5.97
N ASP A 358 -16.81 0.16 -6.96
CA ASP A 358 -18.25 0.42 -7.03
C ASP A 358 -18.98 -0.78 -6.41
N SER A 359 -19.53 -0.57 -5.20
CA SER A 359 -20.20 -1.62 -4.43
C SER A 359 -21.48 -2.15 -5.07
N SER A 360 -22.00 -1.52 -6.13
CA SER A 360 -23.13 -2.05 -6.91
C SER A 360 -22.72 -3.17 -7.87
N GLN A 361 -21.42 -3.37 -8.08
CA GLN A 361 -20.87 -4.37 -9.00
C GLN A 361 -20.14 -5.46 -8.22
N ALA A 362 -20.22 -6.69 -8.75
CA ALA A 362 -19.41 -7.80 -8.26
C ALA A 362 -17.97 -7.65 -8.75
N GLY A 363 -17.02 -7.76 -7.81
CA GLY A 363 -15.60 -7.79 -8.11
C GLY A 363 -15.09 -9.19 -8.37
N THR A 364 -13.91 -9.29 -8.99
CA THR A 364 -13.25 -10.58 -9.18
C THR A 364 -11.75 -10.50 -8.96
N ALA A 365 -11.23 -11.40 -8.14
CA ALA A 365 -9.80 -11.58 -7.90
C ALA A 365 -9.31 -12.87 -8.55
N TYR A 366 -8.38 -12.77 -9.48
CA TYR A 366 -7.76 -13.87 -10.21
C TYR A 366 -6.37 -14.16 -9.68
N PHE A 367 -6.10 -15.43 -9.47
CA PHE A 367 -4.79 -15.97 -9.12
C PHE A 367 -4.50 -17.20 -9.96
N LYS A 368 -3.22 -17.45 -10.18
CA LYS A 368 -2.76 -18.68 -10.81
C LYS A 368 -2.86 -19.84 -9.84
N THR A 369 -2.30 -19.65 -8.64
CA THR A 369 -2.33 -20.64 -7.56
C THR A 369 -2.76 -19.98 -6.25
N ALA A 370 -3.26 -20.77 -5.31
CA ALA A 370 -3.49 -20.32 -3.96
C ALA A 370 -3.07 -21.38 -2.94
N ASN A 371 -2.56 -20.94 -1.79
CA ASN A 371 -2.19 -21.82 -0.69
C ASN A 371 -2.79 -21.33 0.63
N PHE A 372 -3.51 -22.20 1.32
CA PHE A 372 -4.06 -21.95 2.65
C PHE A 372 -3.20 -22.59 3.73
N GLN A 373 -2.77 -21.76 4.69
CA GLN A 373 -2.11 -22.18 5.92
C GLN A 373 -2.98 -21.86 7.14
N SER A 374 -3.52 -20.65 7.22
CA SER A 374 -4.47 -20.20 8.25
C SER A 374 -5.23 -18.94 7.83
N GLY A 375 -6.22 -18.52 8.63
CA GLY A 375 -7.05 -17.35 8.35
C GLY A 375 -8.35 -17.70 7.63
N GLY A 376 -8.74 -16.93 6.61
CA GLY A 376 -10.01 -17.16 5.92
C GLY A 376 -10.29 -16.32 4.69
N LEU A 377 -11.53 -16.41 4.25
CA LEU A 377 -12.10 -15.63 3.15
C LEU A 377 -13.09 -14.60 3.71
N ALA A 378 -13.31 -13.49 2.99
CA ALA A 378 -14.26 -12.46 3.35
C ALA A 378 -15.12 -12.06 2.13
N TYR A 379 -16.45 -12.01 2.33
CA TYR A 379 -17.45 -11.66 1.32
C TYR A 379 -18.44 -10.64 1.91
N GLU A 380 -18.18 -9.35 1.67
CA GLU A 380 -18.95 -8.25 2.26
C GLU A 380 -20.22 -7.87 1.48
N ASN A 381 -20.42 -8.48 0.30
CA ASN A 381 -21.38 -8.01 -0.69
C ASN A 381 -22.68 -8.83 -0.76
N PHE A 382 -22.83 -9.88 0.05
CA PHE A 382 -24.01 -10.75 0.02
C PHE A 382 -25.32 -9.97 0.19
N ALA A 383 -25.34 -9.03 1.13
CA ALA A 383 -26.47 -8.13 1.33
C ALA A 383 -26.67 -7.17 0.15
N ASN A 384 -25.62 -6.47 -0.26
CA ASN A 384 -25.68 -5.43 -1.28
C ASN A 384 -26.05 -5.95 -2.67
N HIS A 385 -25.65 -7.19 -3.01
CA HIS A 385 -25.95 -7.82 -4.31
C HIS A 385 -27.17 -8.73 -4.27
N ASN A 386 -27.83 -8.86 -3.11
CA ASN A 386 -28.90 -9.81 -2.90
C ASN A 386 -28.50 -11.22 -3.38
N ALA A 387 -27.27 -11.63 -2.99
CA ALA A 387 -26.58 -12.77 -3.60
C ALA A 387 -27.35 -14.08 -3.47
N VAL A 388 -28.12 -14.24 -2.40
CA VAL A 388 -28.96 -15.44 -2.15
C VAL A 388 -30.02 -15.63 -3.24
N GLU A 389 -30.60 -14.53 -3.73
CA GLU A 389 -31.66 -14.55 -4.75
C GLU A 389 -31.10 -14.43 -6.17
N THR A 390 -30.08 -13.61 -6.36
CA THR A 390 -29.53 -13.28 -7.69
C THR A 390 -28.38 -14.19 -8.10
N GLN A 391 -27.77 -14.90 -7.15
CA GLN A 391 -26.52 -15.65 -7.30
C GLN A 391 -25.33 -14.77 -7.74
N ALA A 392 -25.47 -13.44 -7.69
CA ALA A 392 -24.39 -12.51 -7.94
C ALA A 392 -23.59 -12.29 -6.65
N SER A 393 -22.30 -12.62 -6.68
CA SER A 393 -21.39 -12.37 -5.56
C SER A 393 -19.97 -12.07 -6.05
N ASP A 394 -19.12 -11.61 -5.14
CA ASP A 394 -17.72 -11.36 -5.43
C ASP A 394 -17.03 -12.72 -5.59
N LYS A 395 -16.13 -12.86 -6.56
CA LYS A 395 -15.54 -14.15 -6.90
C LYS A 395 -14.03 -14.17 -6.78
N ILE A 396 -13.51 -15.24 -6.18
CA ILE A 396 -12.09 -15.58 -6.21
C ILE A 396 -11.90 -16.69 -7.24
N ILE A 397 -11.03 -16.48 -8.22
CA ILE A 397 -10.78 -17.44 -9.30
C ILE A 397 -9.32 -17.88 -9.25
N ILE A 398 -9.10 -19.18 -9.06
CA ILE A 398 -7.78 -19.81 -9.03
C ILE A 398 -7.67 -20.70 -10.27
N THR A 399 -6.87 -20.30 -11.25
CA THR A 399 -6.87 -20.97 -12.56
C THR A 399 -6.19 -22.33 -12.55
N GLU A 400 -5.23 -22.54 -11.65
CA GLU A 400 -4.57 -23.83 -11.42
C GLU A 400 -4.98 -24.39 -10.05
N THR A 401 -4.05 -24.56 -9.13
CA THR A 401 -4.30 -25.31 -7.89
C THR A 401 -4.61 -24.42 -6.70
N PHE A 402 -5.67 -24.76 -5.98
CA PHE A 402 -5.89 -24.32 -4.60
C PHE A 402 -5.43 -25.43 -3.64
N SER A 403 -4.40 -25.13 -2.84
CA SER A 403 -3.82 -26.08 -1.90
C SER A 403 -4.18 -25.73 -0.46
N LYS A 404 -4.42 -26.75 0.35
CA LYS A 404 -4.62 -26.66 1.80
C LYS A 404 -3.51 -27.42 2.52
N ALA A 405 -2.71 -26.70 3.32
CA ALA A 405 -1.57 -27.31 4.02
C ALA A 405 -2.02 -28.40 5.02
N ALA A 406 -1.28 -29.50 5.10
CA ALA A 406 -1.59 -30.59 6.04
C ALA A 406 -1.59 -30.08 7.49
N GLY A 407 -2.62 -30.42 8.26
CA GLY A 407 -2.80 -29.95 9.64
C GLY A 407 -3.29 -28.50 9.75
N SER A 408 -3.49 -27.79 8.64
CA SER A 408 -4.24 -26.53 8.65
C SER A 408 -5.69 -26.80 9.07
N GLY A 409 -6.24 -25.91 9.89
CA GLY A 409 -7.61 -26.02 10.38
C GLY A 409 -8.66 -25.83 9.29
N LYS A 410 -9.89 -25.53 9.69
CA LYS A 410 -10.92 -25.09 8.73
C LYS A 410 -10.66 -23.65 8.28
N ILE A 411 -11.08 -23.34 7.06
CA ILE A 411 -11.07 -22.00 6.47
C ILE A 411 -12.34 -21.28 6.94
N SER A 412 -12.20 -20.14 7.61
CA SER A 412 -13.37 -19.32 7.96
C SER A 412 -13.85 -18.55 6.73
N VAL A 413 -15.15 -18.53 6.48
CA VAL A 413 -15.77 -17.66 5.46
C VAL A 413 -16.60 -16.60 6.18
N ASP A 414 -16.17 -15.36 6.09
CA ASP A 414 -16.76 -14.22 6.79
C ASP A 414 -17.76 -13.48 5.87
N PHE A 415 -19.03 -13.44 6.29
CA PHE A 415 -20.11 -12.77 5.56
C PHE A 415 -20.48 -11.41 6.17
N SER A 416 -19.70 -10.91 7.14
CA SER A 416 -19.91 -9.58 7.65
C SER A 416 -19.71 -8.51 6.57
N ASP A 417 -20.58 -7.50 6.55
CA ASP A 417 -20.50 -6.37 5.64
C ASP A 417 -19.26 -5.49 5.91
N ARG A 418 -19.09 -4.44 5.10
CA ARG A 418 -17.98 -3.47 5.25
C ARG A 418 -17.93 -2.79 6.62
N ASN A 419 -19.06 -2.66 7.30
CA ASN A 419 -19.16 -2.05 8.62
C ASN A 419 -19.00 -3.09 9.75
N GLY A 420 -18.83 -4.37 9.42
CA GLY A 420 -18.73 -5.47 10.37
C GLY A 420 -20.08 -6.01 10.85
N ASN A 421 -21.20 -5.60 10.23
CA ASN A 421 -22.51 -6.17 10.56
C ASN A 421 -22.62 -7.58 9.98
N ALA A 422 -23.18 -8.52 10.74
CA ALA A 422 -23.46 -9.86 10.24
C ALA A 422 -24.51 -9.83 9.10
N LEU A 423 -24.44 -10.82 8.22
CA LEU A 423 -25.49 -11.12 7.25
C LEU A 423 -26.71 -11.69 7.98
N ASP A 424 -27.75 -10.88 8.12
CA ASP A 424 -29.02 -11.30 8.71
C ASP A 424 -29.88 -12.06 7.69
N LEU A 425 -29.99 -13.37 7.91
CA LEU A 425 -30.71 -14.27 7.01
C LEU A 425 -32.24 -14.24 7.19
N GLN A 426 -32.77 -13.53 8.20
CA GLN A 426 -34.21 -13.45 8.45
C GLN A 426 -34.99 -12.79 7.30
N ASN A 427 -34.31 -11.96 6.52
CA ASN A 427 -34.90 -11.22 5.40
C ASN A 427 -34.82 -11.97 4.06
N TYR A 428 -34.29 -13.20 4.05
CA TYR A 428 -34.10 -13.99 2.84
C TYR A 428 -35.04 -15.19 2.78
N ALA A 429 -35.51 -15.52 1.58
CA ALA A 429 -36.18 -16.78 1.31
C ALA A 429 -35.14 -17.91 1.24
N ILE A 430 -34.84 -18.51 2.39
CA ILE A 430 -33.89 -19.62 2.54
C ILE A 430 -34.62 -20.92 2.90
N ALA A 431 -33.94 -22.05 2.75
CA ALA A 431 -34.51 -23.35 3.04
C ALA A 431 -34.86 -23.52 4.53
N ASP A 432 -35.94 -24.26 4.82
CA ASP A 432 -36.32 -24.59 6.21
C ASP A 432 -35.27 -25.48 6.91
N ASP A 433 -34.55 -26.29 6.12
CA ASP A 433 -33.44 -27.11 6.57
C ASP A 433 -32.36 -27.27 5.47
N VAL A 434 -31.22 -27.84 5.85
CA VAL A 434 -30.06 -28.03 4.96
C VAL A 434 -30.38 -28.90 3.73
N SER A 435 -31.32 -29.84 3.83
CA SER A 435 -31.69 -30.71 2.71
C SER A 435 -32.56 -30.00 1.67
N GLY A 436 -33.23 -28.93 2.06
CA GLY A 436 -34.06 -28.10 1.18
C GLY A 436 -33.31 -26.97 0.44
N ILE A 437 -31.98 -26.89 0.54
CA ILE A 437 -31.22 -25.82 -0.11
C ILE A 437 -31.22 -25.99 -1.63
N GLU A 438 -31.96 -25.12 -2.31
CA GLU A 438 -32.01 -25.05 -3.78
C GLU A 438 -31.10 -23.96 -4.36
N SER A 439 -30.90 -22.85 -3.65
CA SER A 439 -30.03 -21.75 -4.09
C SER A 439 -28.60 -21.93 -3.59
N TRP A 440 -27.66 -21.99 -4.53
CA TRP A 440 -26.24 -22.19 -4.26
C TRP A 440 -25.43 -21.10 -4.95
N VAL A 441 -24.80 -20.24 -4.15
CA VAL A 441 -24.02 -19.10 -4.63
C VAL A 441 -22.57 -19.52 -4.75
N GLU A 442 -21.99 -19.42 -5.95
CA GLU A 442 -20.57 -19.65 -6.17
C GLU A 442 -19.75 -18.45 -5.70
N ILE A 443 -18.78 -18.72 -4.83
CA ILE A 443 -17.91 -17.71 -4.20
C ILE A 443 -16.44 -17.85 -4.61
N LEU A 444 -16.02 -19.07 -4.98
CA LEU A 444 -14.65 -19.35 -5.42
C LEU A 444 -14.63 -20.45 -6.48
N SER A 445 -13.71 -20.36 -7.45
CA SER A 445 -13.39 -21.45 -8.37
C SER A 445 -11.91 -21.80 -8.34
N ALA A 446 -11.59 -23.08 -8.59
CA ALA A 446 -10.24 -23.61 -8.64
C ALA A 446 -10.09 -24.63 -9.77
N GLY A 447 -9.00 -24.57 -10.55
CA GLY A 447 -8.70 -25.57 -11.59
C GLY A 447 -8.44 -26.96 -11.02
N SER A 448 -7.81 -27.04 -9.86
CA SER A 448 -7.68 -28.27 -9.06
C SER A 448 -7.59 -27.98 -7.57
N LEU A 449 -7.85 -29.01 -6.76
CA LEU A 449 -7.80 -28.94 -5.30
C LEU A 449 -6.75 -29.91 -4.76
N ASP A 450 -5.93 -29.46 -3.81
CA ASP A 450 -5.00 -30.29 -3.06
C ASP A 450 -5.21 -30.13 -1.55
N GLY A 451 -5.26 -31.23 -0.82
CA GLY A 451 -5.49 -31.24 0.64
C GLY A 451 -6.94 -30.98 1.11
N PHE A 452 -7.93 -30.98 0.20
CA PHE A 452 -9.37 -30.87 0.51
C PHE A 452 -10.06 -32.23 0.57
N ASP A 453 -11.17 -32.32 1.31
CA ASP A 453 -12.01 -33.53 1.37
C ASP A 453 -12.91 -33.64 0.12
N LEU A 454 -12.55 -34.57 -0.77
CA LEU A 454 -13.37 -34.94 -1.95
C LEU A 454 -13.92 -36.37 -1.83
N GLU A 455 -13.79 -37.02 -0.67
CA GLU A 455 -14.32 -38.36 -0.43
C GLU A 455 -15.79 -38.31 0.02
N SER A 456 -16.20 -37.20 0.64
CA SER A 456 -17.56 -36.95 1.16
C SER A 456 -18.56 -36.57 0.05
N LYS A 457 -18.81 -37.48 -0.89
CA LYS A 457 -19.67 -37.24 -2.04
C LYS A 457 -21.16 -37.15 -1.67
N LEU A 458 -21.83 -36.05 -2.04
CA LEU A 458 -23.26 -35.82 -1.80
C LEU A 458 -24.14 -36.32 -2.95
N GLY A 459 -23.55 -36.56 -4.13
CA GLY A 459 -24.23 -37.04 -5.34
C GLY A 459 -23.74 -36.32 -6.58
N GLY A 460 -23.90 -36.93 -7.78
CA GLY A 460 -23.43 -36.30 -9.03
C GLY A 460 -21.93 -36.00 -9.00
N ASN A 461 -21.53 -34.74 -9.21
CA ASN A 461 -20.16 -34.26 -9.00
C ASN A 461 -20.11 -33.20 -7.88
N ILE A 462 -20.90 -33.43 -6.82
CA ILE A 462 -21.03 -32.56 -5.66
C ILE A 462 -20.40 -33.25 -4.43
N TYR A 463 -19.58 -32.51 -3.70
CA TYR A 463 -18.84 -32.99 -2.52
C TYR A 463 -19.09 -32.06 -1.34
N ASP A 464 -19.27 -32.62 -0.14
CA ASP A 464 -19.43 -31.86 1.10
C ASP A 464 -18.14 -31.11 1.44
N ALA A 465 -18.22 -29.79 1.60
CA ALA A 465 -17.07 -28.96 1.94
C ALA A 465 -17.11 -28.45 3.40
N ASN A 466 -18.12 -28.81 4.20
CA ASN A 466 -18.23 -28.36 5.59
C ASN A 466 -17.15 -28.93 6.51
N GLY A 467 -16.44 -29.99 6.08
CA GLY A 467 -15.23 -30.49 6.73
C GLY A 467 -14.06 -29.49 6.65
N ASP A 468 -14.01 -28.69 5.57
CA ASP A 468 -12.93 -27.77 5.27
C ASP A 468 -13.27 -26.30 5.54
N PHE A 469 -14.56 -25.95 5.51
CA PHE A 469 -15.04 -24.57 5.65
C PHE A 469 -16.03 -24.43 6.81
N TYR A 470 -16.13 -23.21 7.36
CA TYR A 470 -17.20 -22.82 8.27
C TYR A 470 -17.48 -21.32 8.11
N ALA A 471 -18.72 -20.91 8.36
CA ALA A 471 -19.12 -19.52 8.25
C ALA A 471 -18.99 -18.77 9.57
N ILE A 472 -18.71 -17.47 9.46
CA ILE A 472 -18.83 -16.47 10.52
C ILE A 472 -19.55 -15.24 9.97
N GLY A 473 -19.99 -14.33 10.85
CA GLY A 473 -20.65 -13.11 10.41
C GLY A 473 -22.04 -13.36 9.80
N ILE A 474 -22.76 -14.36 10.32
CA ILE A 474 -24.14 -14.68 9.93
C ILE A 474 -25.03 -14.65 11.18
N GLU A 475 -26.26 -14.15 11.02
CA GLU A 475 -27.33 -14.20 12.02
C GLU A 475 -28.58 -14.87 11.46
N ASN A 476 -29.41 -15.43 12.35
CA ASN A 476 -30.74 -16.00 12.02
C ASN A 476 -30.74 -17.09 10.94
N GLY A 477 -29.65 -17.83 10.79
CA GLY A 477 -29.57 -18.99 9.91
C GLY A 477 -28.21 -19.69 9.97
N VAL A 478 -28.03 -20.65 9.08
CA VAL A 478 -26.77 -21.40 8.91
C VAL A 478 -26.34 -21.37 7.45
N ALA A 479 -25.02 -21.42 7.22
CA ALA A 479 -24.43 -21.59 5.89
C ALA A 479 -23.82 -22.97 5.75
N VAL A 480 -23.98 -23.54 4.55
CA VAL A 480 -23.54 -24.88 4.18
C VAL A 480 -22.67 -24.77 2.94
N PHE A 481 -21.53 -25.45 2.94
CA PHE A 481 -20.57 -25.40 1.84
C PHE A 481 -20.53 -26.71 1.08
N ARG A 482 -20.35 -26.61 -0.24
CA ARG A 482 -20.09 -27.76 -1.11
C ARG A 482 -19.12 -27.39 -2.23
N TRP A 483 -18.38 -28.38 -2.70
CA TRP A 483 -17.69 -28.31 -3.98
C TRP A 483 -18.57 -28.87 -5.09
N ALA A 484 -18.66 -28.16 -6.20
CA ALA A 484 -19.27 -28.64 -7.44
C ALA A 484 -18.20 -28.75 -8.52
N GLU A 485 -17.98 -29.95 -9.04
CA GLU A 485 -16.99 -30.23 -10.08
C GLU A 485 -17.63 -30.11 -11.49
N SER A 486 -16.99 -29.32 -12.36
CA SER A 486 -17.39 -29.18 -13.75
C SER A 486 -16.76 -30.29 -14.60
N LEU A 487 -17.59 -31.14 -15.21
CA LEU A 487 -17.10 -32.20 -16.12
C LEU A 487 -16.75 -31.67 -17.52
N GLU A 488 -17.31 -30.53 -17.92
CA GLU A 488 -17.14 -29.97 -19.27
C GLU A 488 -15.90 -29.08 -19.35
N GLU A 489 -15.68 -28.24 -18.33
CA GLU A 489 -14.58 -27.27 -18.29
C GLU A 489 -13.42 -27.73 -17.38
N GLY A 490 -13.63 -28.78 -16.59
CA GLY A 490 -12.71 -29.18 -15.51
C GLY A 490 -12.78 -28.22 -14.32
N GLY A 491 -12.22 -28.64 -13.18
CA GLY A 491 -12.13 -27.82 -11.96
C GLY A 491 -13.35 -27.86 -11.04
N TYR A 492 -13.29 -27.05 -9.99
CA TYR A 492 -14.18 -27.06 -8.83
C TYR A 492 -14.68 -25.67 -8.48
N ALA A 493 -15.97 -25.55 -8.19
CA ALA A 493 -16.62 -24.35 -7.69
C ALA A 493 -17.03 -24.54 -6.22
N LEU A 494 -16.53 -23.69 -5.32
CA LEU A 494 -17.00 -23.59 -3.95
C LEU A 494 -18.32 -22.84 -3.95
N GLN A 495 -19.36 -23.50 -3.48
CA GLN A 495 -20.69 -22.93 -3.38
C GLN A 495 -21.14 -22.88 -1.93
N VAL A 496 -21.86 -21.82 -1.58
CA VAL A 496 -22.53 -21.66 -0.29
C VAL A 496 -24.04 -21.63 -0.49
N GLY A 497 -24.76 -22.34 0.37
CA GLY A 497 -26.20 -22.28 0.50
C GLY A 497 -26.60 -21.98 1.93
N PHE A 498 -27.82 -21.46 2.12
CA PHE A 498 -28.30 -21.01 3.42
C PHE A 498 -29.61 -21.72 3.81
N ALA A 499 -29.77 -21.97 5.10
CA ALA A 499 -30.97 -22.54 5.67
C ALA A 499 -31.30 -21.89 7.03
N GLN A 500 -32.56 -21.99 7.45
CA GLN A 500 -33.00 -21.57 8.78
C GLN A 500 -32.26 -22.37 9.87
N VAL A 501 -32.13 -21.77 11.06
CA VAL A 501 -31.57 -22.49 12.21
C VAL A 501 -32.52 -23.64 12.55
N PRO A 502 -32.07 -24.91 12.52
CA PRO A 502 -32.93 -26.01 12.89
C PRO A 502 -33.39 -25.88 14.34
N GLU A 503 -34.57 -26.42 14.68
CA GLU A 503 -34.99 -26.53 16.07
C GLU A 503 -33.87 -27.14 16.95
N PRO A 504 -33.76 -26.79 18.25
CA PRO A 504 -32.58 -27.07 19.09
C PRO A 504 -32.05 -28.52 19.06
N ALA A 505 -32.93 -29.50 18.85
CA ALA A 505 -32.59 -30.91 18.75
C ALA A 505 -31.84 -31.27 17.45
N VAL A 506 -32.14 -30.59 16.33
CA VAL A 506 -31.50 -30.81 15.02
C VAL A 506 -30.20 -30.00 14.92
N ALA A 507 -30.15 -28.81 15.53
CA ALA A 507 -28.89 -28.06 15.66
C ALA A 507 -27.82 -28.87 16.44
N ALA A 508 -28.23 -29.58 17.50
CA ALA A 508 -27.36 -30.50 18.23
C ALA A 508 -26.94 -31.74 17.40
N ALA A 509 -27.74 -32.16 16.42
CA ALA A 509 -27.42 -33.30 15.54
C ALA A 509 -26.47 -32.90 14.39
N ILE A 510 -26.62 -31.70 13.79
CA ILE A 510 -25.69 -31.18 12.79
C ILE A 510 -24.33 -30.88 13.44
N LEU A 511 -24.33 -30.19 14.59
CA LEU A 511 -23.11 -29.95 15.37
C LEU A 511 -22.54 -31.26 15.97
N GLY A 512 -23.40 -32.21 16.32
CA GLY A 512 -23.04 -33.53 16.85
C GLY A 512 -22.44 -34.47 15.80
N ALA A 513 -22.92 -34.44 14.56
CA ALA A 513 -22.36 -35.20 13.44
C ALA A 513 -20.98 -34.65 13.04
N LEU A 514 -20.82 -33.33 13.04
CA LEU A 514 -19.52 -32.66 12.90
C LEU A 514 -18.54 -33.07 14.03
N ALA A 515 -19.02 -33.18 15.28
CA ALA A 515 -18.21 -33.61 16.42
C ALA A 515 -17.89 -35.12 16.42
N LEU A 516 -18.77 -35.96 15.89
CA LEU A 516 -18.57 -37.42 15.77
C LEU A 516 -17.57 -37.77 14.65
N GLY A 517 -17.54 -37.03 13.55
CA GLY A 517 -16.47 -37.14 12.55
C GLY A 517 -15.08 -36.82 13.14
N LEU A 518 -15.00 -35.83 14.04
CA LEU A 518 -13.82 -35.48 14.83
C LEU A 518 -13.37 -36.61 15.77
N ALA A 519 -14.30 -37.33 16.39
CA ALA A 519 -14.00 -38.44 17.30
C ALA A 519 -13.58 -39.72 16.56
N ALA A 520 -14.15 -39.99 15.38
CA ALA A 520 -13.78 -41.14 14.55
C ALA A 520 -12.35 -41.00 13.98
N ARG A 521 -11.92 -39.78 13.60
CA ARG A 521 -10.56 -39.50 13.11
C ARG A 521 -9.47 -39.64 14.18
N ARG A 522 -9.78 -39.55 15.48
CA ARG A 522 -8.83 -39.80 16.58
C ARG A 522 -8.64 -41.28 16.93
N ARG A 523 -9.45 -42.19 16.37
CA ARG A 523 -9.39 -43.64 16.69
C ARG A 523 -8.85 -44.52 15.56
N VAL A 524 -8.59 -43.98 14.37
CA VAL A 524 -8.08 -44.72 13.21
C VAL A 524 -6.78 -44.10 12.64
N GLY A 525 -6.03 -43.36 13.47
CA GLY A 525 -4.69 -42.85 13.15
C GLY A 525 -3.65 -43.41 14.10
#